data_AF-A0A973LLA7-F1
#
_entry.id   AF-A0A973LLA7-F1
#
_cell.length_a   1.000
_cell.length_b   1.000
_cell.length_c   1.000
_cell.angle_alpha   90.00
_cell.angle_beta   90.00
_cell.angle_gamma   90.00
#
_symmetry.space_group_name_H-M   'P 1'
#
loop_
_entity.id
_entity.type
_entity.pdbx_description
1 polymer ?
#
loop_
_entity_poly.entity_id
_entity_poly.type
_entity_poly.pdbx_seq_one_letter_code
_entity_poly.pdbx_strand_id
1 'polypeptide(L)'
;REPSPAQAFDDAHLEPDIQAALDALAPEFRAAIVLCDIEGLSYEEIAATLGVKLGTVRSRIHRGRAQLREALDHRAPRNTQLPPTVIRGEEV
;
A
#
# COMPACT_ATOMS: atom_id res chain seq x y z
N ARG A 1 -3.70 -15.84 24.71
CA ARG A 1 -2.26 -15.70 25.04
C ARG A 1 -1.88 -14.30 24.61
N GLU A 2 -1.56 -13.41 25.54
CA GLU A 2 -1.11 -12.07 25.17
C GLU A 2 0.23 -12.18 24.42
N PRO A 3 0.43 -11.43 23.32
CA PRO A 3 1.70 -11.40 22.63
C PRO A 3 2.77 -10.87 23.58
N SER A 4 3.97 -11.42 23.53
CA SER A 4 5.08 -10.88 24.32
C SER A 4 5.39 -9.44 23.87
N PRO A 5 5.97 -8.59 24.75
CA PRO A 5 6.33 -7.22 24.38
C PRO A 5 7.22 -7.14 23.14
N ALA A 6 8.07 -8.16 22.90
CA ALA A 6 8.87 -8.26 21.69
C ALA A 6 8.02 -8.54 20.44
N GLN A 7 7.05 -9.46 20.52
CA GLN A 7 6.13 -9.74 19.41
C GLN A 7 5.24 -8.53 19.10
N ALA A 8 4.75 -7.84 20.13
CA ALA A 8 3.99 -6.61 19.93
C ALA A 8 4.83 -5.47 19.34
N PHE A 9 6.14 -5.43 19.64
CA PHE A 9 7.07 -4.47 19.05
C PHE A 9 7.31 -4.75 17.57
N ASP A 10 7.51 -6.02 17.20
CA ASP A 10 7.70 -6.45 15.82
C ASP A 10 6.43 -6.25 14.97
N ASP A 11 5.25 -6.56 15.51
CA ASP A 11 3.95 -6.38 14.82
C ASP A 11 3.60 -4.90 14.59
N ALA A 12 4.07 -4.01 15.46
CA ALA A 12 3.77 -2.57 15.40
C ALA A 12 4.75 -1.76 14.55
N HIS A 13 5.89 -2.35 14.12
CA HIS A 13 6.91 -1.65 13.34
C HIS A 13 6.90 -2.12 11.88
N LEU A 14 6.76 -1.15 10.97
CA LEU A 14 7.06 -1.37 9.57
C LEU A 14 8.53 -1.76 9.41
N GLU A 15 8.82 -2.67 8.50
CA GLU A 15 10.21 -3.01 8.18
C GLU A 15 10.98 -1.73 7.78
N PRO A 16 12.26 -1.56 8.19
CA PRO A 16 12.94 -0.27 8.12
C PRO A 16 13.01 0.37 6.73
N ASP A 17 13.12 -0.43 5.67
CA ASP A 17 13.14 0.04 4.29
C ASP A 17 11.75 0.37 3.73
N ILE A 18 10.67 -0.28 4.20
CA ILE A 18 9.29 0.16 3.92
C ILE A 18 9.05 1.53 4.56
N GLN A 19 9.45 1.71 5.81
CA GLN A 19 9.34 2.98 6.50
C GLN A 19 10.14 4.07 5.76
N ALA A 20 11.38 3.78 5.37
CA ALA A 20 12.20 4.71 4.59
C ALA A 20 11.57 5.05 3.23
N ALA A 21 10.98 4.08 2.53
CA ALA A 21 10.31 4.31 1.25
C ALA A 21 9.06 5.18 1.40
N LEU A 22 8.27 4.98 2.46
CA LEU A 22 7.14 5.85 2.80
C LEU A 22 7.61 7.27 3.12
N ASP A 23 8.70 7.42 3.88
CA ASP A 23 9.24 8.72 4.27
C ASP A 23 9.88 9.50 3.13
N ALA A 24 10.31 8.80 2.07
CA ALA A 24 10.79 9.43 0.85
C ALA A 24 9.67 10.02 -0.03
N LEU A 25 8.41 9.62 0.19
CA LEU A 25 7.27 10.17 -0.56
C LEU A 25 7.00 11.62 -0.14
N ALA A 26 6.55 12.43 -1.11
CA ALA A 26 5.95 13.72 -0.79
C ALA A 26 4.80 13.54 0.23
N PRO A 27 4.64 14.43 1.23
CA PRO A 27 3.69 14.24 2.33
C PRO A 27 2.26 13.94 1.86
N GLU A 28 1.83 14.55 0.77
CA GLU A 28 0.51 14.33 0.20
C GLU A 28 0.32 12.96 -0.46
N PHE A 29 1.39 12.35 -0.98
CA PHE A 29 1.34 10.99 -1.51
C PHE A 29 1.38 9.99 -0.36
N ARG A 30 2.27 10.19 0.61
CA ARG A 30 2.35 9.37 1.82
C ARG A 30 1.01 9.31 2.54
N ALA A 31 0.37 10.45 2.80
CA ALA A 31 -0.93 10.50 3.46
C ALA A 31 -2.00 9.70 2.70
N ALA A 32 -2.06 9.84 1.38
CA ALA A 32 -3.02 9.10 0.56
C ALA A 32 -2.75 7.59 0.55
N ILE A 33 -1.48 7.17 0.54
CA ILE A 33 -1.09 5.76 0.63
C ILE A 33 -1.43 5.18 2.00
N VAL A 34 -1.03 5.83 3.09
CA VAL A 34 -1.28 5.34 4.45
C VAL A 34 -2.78 5.14 4.67
N LEU A 35 -3.59 6.16 4.35
CA LEU A 35 -5.03 6.06 4.55
C LEU A 35 -5.69 4.97 3.68
N CYS A 36 -5.19 4.73 2.48
CA CYS A 36 -5.75 3.72 1.56
C CYS A 36 -5.26 2.31 1.87
N ASP A 37 -3.94 2.12 1.91
CA ASP A 37 -3.31 0.80 1.86
C ASP A 37 -3.00 0.25 3.25
N ILE A 38 -2.94 1.11 4.28
CA ILE A 38 -2.69 0.71 5.68
C ILE A 38 -3.97 0.80 6.50
N GLU A 39 -4.66 1.94 6.46
CA GLU A 39 -5.89 2.16 7.24
C GLU A 39 -7.15 1.61 6.55
N GLY A 40 -7.08 1.31 5.25
CA GLY A 40 -8.18 0.68 4.51
C GLY A 40 -9.37 1.60 4.18
N LEU A 41 -9.20 2.92 4.23
CA LEU A 41 -10.27 3.87 3.92
C LEU A 41 -10.64 3.84 2.43
N SER A 42 -11.91 4.08 2.14
CA SER A 42 -12.39 4.33 0.78
C SER A 42 -11.84 5.65 0.22
N TYR A 43 -11.87 5.80 -1.11
CA TYR A 43 -11.35 7.01 -1.75
C TYR A 43 -12.18 8.25 -1.39
N GLU A 44 -13.48 8.07 -1.17
CA GLU A 44 -14.41 9.08 -0.71
C GLU A 44 -14.09 9.55 0.72
N GLU A 45 -13.82 8.62 1.64
CA GLU A 45 -13.39 8.95 3.02
C GLU A 45 -12.04 9.67 3.03
N ILE A 46 -11.09 9.24 2.20
CA ILE A 46 -9.80 9.91 2.04
C ILE A 46 -9.99 11.33 1.50
N ALA A 47 -10.86 11.51 0.50
CA ALA A 47 -11.16 12.81 -0.09
C ALA A 47 -11.73 13.78 0.96
N ALA A 48 -12.67 13.31 1.78
CA ALA A 48 -13.23 14.06 2.90
C ALA A 48 -12.19 14.38 3.97
N THR A 49 -11.38 13.38 4.36
CA THR A 49 -10.34 13.50 5.40
C THR A 49 -9.25 14.51 5.03
N LEU A 50 -8.80 14.48 3.76
CA LEU A 50 -7.73 15.34 3.27
C LEU A 50 -8.24 16.68 2.72
N GLY A 51 -9.56 16.88 2.61
CA GLY A 51 -10.16 18.08 2.03
C GLY A 51 -9.83 18.27 0.55
N VAL A 52 -9.71 17.18 -0.23
CA VAL A 52 -9.36 17.23 -1.66
C VAL A 52 -10.38 16.51 -2.54
N LYS A 53 -10.33 16.73 -3.85
CA LYS A 53 -11.23 16.06 -4.81
C LYS A 53 -10.90 14.56 -4.93
N LEU A 54 -11.91 13.74 -5.21
CA LEU A 54 -11.75 12.29 -5.45
C LEU A 54 -10.73 11.97 -6.55
N GLY A 55 -10.72 12.77 -7.64
CA GLY A 55 -9.71 12.65 -8.70
C GLY A 55 -8.29 12.94 -8.23
N THR A 56 -8.12 13.85 -7.26
CA THR A 56 -6.83 14.14 -6.64
C THR A 56 -6.35 12.95 -5.81
N VAL A 57 -7.24 12.32 -5.02
CA VAL A 57 -6.94 11.10 -4.25
C VAL A 57 -6.42 10.00 -5.17
N ARG A 58 -7.16 9.67 -6.25
CA ARG A 58 -6.73 8.67 -7.24
C ARG A 58 -5.34 8.99 -7.82
N SER A 59 -5.11 10.25 -8.19
CA SER A 59 -3.81 10.66 -8.76
C SER A 59 -2.65 10.56 -7.74
N ARG A 60 -2.90 10.86 -6.46
CA ARG A 60 -1.90 10.78 -5.38
C ARG A 60 -1.57 9.33 -5.06
N ILE A 61 -2.58 8.46 -4.93
CA ILE A 61 -2.39 7.01 -4.72
C ILE A 61 -1.61 6.41 -5.89
N HIS A 62 -2.01 6.70 -7.13
CA HIS A 62 -1.31 6.18 -8.30
C HIS A 62 0.17 6.57 -8.32
N ARG A 63 0.50 7.85 -8.11
CA ARG A 63 1.90 8.32 -8.07
C ARG A 63 2.67 7.76 -6.88
N GLY A 64 2.06 7.73 -5.69
CA GLY A 64 2.67 7.15 -4.49
C GLY A 64 3.02 5.67 -4.68
N ARG A 65 2.09 4.86 -5.21
CA ARG A 65 2.35 3.45 -5.49
C ARG A 65 3.43 3.24 -6.55
N ALA A 66 3.52 4.11 -7.56
CA ALA A 66 4.58 4.04 -8.55
C ALA A 66 5.96 4.29 -7.91
N GLN A 67 6.08 5.31 -7.06
CA GLN A 67 7.33 5.62 -6.34
C GLN A 67 7.70 4.52 -5.34
N LEU A 68 6.73 3.97 -4.60
CA LEU A 68 6.99 2.84 -3.70
C LEU A 68 7.44 1.60 -4.45
N ARG A 69 6.86 1.31 -5.62
CA ARG A 69 7.29 0.17 -6.44
C ARG A 69 8.74 0.31 -6.87
N GLU A 70 9.15 1.51 -7.27
CA GLU A 70 10.55 1.79 -7.62
C GLU A 70 11.48 1.69 -6.40
N ALA A 71 11.09 2.27 -5.28
CA ALA A 71 11.89 2.27 -4.05
C ALA A 71 12.03 0.89 -3.40
N LEU A 72 11.05 0.00 -3.61
CA LEU A 72 10.99 -1.34 -3.02
C LEU A 72 11.22 -2.45 -4.06
N ASP A 73 11.79 -2.14 -5.22
CA ASP A 73 12.02 -3.12 -6.29
C ASP A 73 12.88 -4.31 -5.82
N HIS A 74 13.82 -4.07 -4.89
CA HIS A 74 14.64 -5.13 -4.27
C HIS A 74 13.83 -6.15 -3.46
N ARG A 75 12.61 -5.79 -3.03
CA ARG A 75 11.66 -6.67 -2.34
C ARG A 75 10.69 -7.38 -3.27
N ALA A 76 10.68 -7.05 -4.57
CA ALA A 76 9.77 -7.69 -5.50
C ALA A 76 9.93 -9.21 -5.37
N PRO A 77 8.82 -9.96 -5.20
CA PRO A 77 8.91 -11.41 -5.12
C PRO A 77 9.60 -11.87 -6.40
N ARG A 78 10.75 -12.55 -6.26
CA ARG A 78 11.45 -13.19 -7.37
C ARG A 78 10.47 -14.18 -7.97
N ASN A 79 9.80 -13.76 -9.04
CA ASN A 79 8.67 -14.43 -9.71
C ASN A 79 8.61 -15.95 -9.46
N THR A 80 7.97 -16.37 -8.37
CA THR A 80 7.52 -17.75 -8.22
C THR A 80 6.23 -17.84 -8.98
N GLN A 81 6.39 -17.99 -10.30
CA GLN A 81 5.49 -18.67 -11.24
C GLN A 81 4.04 -18.81 -10.72
N LEU A 82 3.22 -17.78 -10.94
CA LEU A 82 1.78 -17.97 -10.91
C LEU A 82 1.43 -18.95 -12.06
N PRO A 83 0.86 -20.13 -11.78
CA PRO A 83 0.39 -20.99 -12.87
C PRO A 83 -0.65 -20.21 -13.69
N PRO A 84 -0.67 -20.34 -15.03
CA PRO A 84 -1.67 -19.66 -15.84
C PRO A 84 -3.05 -20.10 -15.34
N THR A 85 -3.79 -19.17 -14.74
CA THR A 85 -5.19 -19.39 -14.41
C THR A 85 -5.91 -19.66 -15.73
N VAL A 86 -6.24 -20.92 -15.95
CA VAL A 86 -7.17 -21.33 -17.01
C VAL A 86 -8.49 -20.64 -16.68
N ILE A 87 -8.79 -19.55 -17.40
CA ILE A 87 -10.14 -19.03 -17.51
C ILE A 87 -10.91 -20.10 -18.30
N ARG A 88 -11.51 -21.05 -17.58
CA ARG A 88 -12.45 -21.99 -18.20
C ARG A 88 -13.70 -21.16 -18.49
N GLY A 89 -13.93 -20.93 -19.78
CA GLY A 89 -15.05 -20.18 -20.31
C GLY A 89 -16.40 -20.78 -19.92
N GLU A 90 -17.40 -19.92 -20.05
CA GLU A 90 -18.82 -20.19 -20.19
C GLU A 90 -19.12 -21.60 -20.70
N GLU A 91 -20.00 -22.32 -19.99
CA GLU A 91 -21.10 -23.00 -20.67
C GLU A 91 -22.41 -22.75 -19.89
N VAL A 92 -23.43 -22.51 -20.70
CA VAL A 92 -24.79 -22.00 -20.47
C VAL A 92 -25.61 -22.85 -19.50
#